data_AF-A0A923BIA7-F1
#
_entry.id   AF-A0A923BIA7-F1
#
_cell.length_a   1.000
_cell.length_b   1.000
_cell.length_c   1.000
_cell.angle_alpha   90.00
_cell.angle_beta   90.00
_cell.angle_gamma   90.00
#
_symmetry.space_group_name_H-M   'P 1'
#
loop_
_entity.id
_entity.type
_entity.pdbx_description
1 polymer ?
#
loop_
_entity_poly.entity_id
_entity_poly.type
_entity_poly.pdbx_seq_one_letter_code
_entity_poly.pdbx_strand_id
1 'polypeptide(L)'
;MLRAAKYIAILGLFLAAVAAVSGIVAARQYGNGAYLASAISALMIWSVGALSLLIVALAPTPQARVNAALLGMLIRMALPMVAIAYFSKSNHPLAAEGIVGLLVVHYLLGLVAETLLSVRLTLAANLKLPMATAAS
;
A
#
# COMPACT_ATOMS: atom_id res chain seq x y z
N MET A 1 8.77 -10.65 -12.49
CA MET A 1 8.21 -9.31 -12.77
C MET A 1 6.70 -9.34 -13.02
N LEU A 2 6.17 -10.18 -13.92
CA LEU A 2 4.73 -10.23 -14.24
C LEU A 2 3.79 -10.44 -13.03
N ARG A 3 4.19 -11.28 -12.06
CA ARG A 3 3.42 -11.49 -10.82
C ARG A 3 3.37 -10.25 -9.94
N ALA A 4 4.48 -9.53 -9.77
CA ALA A 4 4.54 -8.32 -8.96
C ALA A 4 3.66 -7.20 -9.55
N ALA A 5 3.72 -7.00 -10.87
CA ALA A 5 2.86 -6.04 -11.57
C ALA A 5 1.36 -6.35 -11.37
N LYS A 6 0.97 -7.63 -11.42
CA LYS A 6 -0.41 -8.06 -11.13
C LYS A 6 -0.83 -7.67 -9.71
N TYR A 7 0.02 -7.88 -8.70
CA TYR A 7 -0.32 -7.54 -7.32
C TYR A 7 -0.35 -6.03 -7.07
N ILE A 8 0.53 -5.26 -7.71
CA ILE A 8 0.50 -3.79 -7.68
C ILE A 8 -0.81 -3.26 -8.29
N ALA A 9 -1.26 -3.86 -9.40
CA ALA A 9 -2.52 -3.49 -10.03
C ALA A 9 -3.73 -3.83 -9.15
N ILE A 10 -3.74 -5.02 -8.52
CA ILE A 10 -4.81 -5.41 -7.58
C ILE A 10 -4.86 -4.46 -6.37
N LEU A 11 -3.71 -4.11 -5.81
CA LEU A 11 -3.62 -3.17 -4.69
C LEU A 11 -4.15 -1.79 -5.09
N GLY A 12 -3.80 -1.31 -6.29
CA GLY A 12 -4.30 -0.04 -6.82
C GLY A 12 -5.81 -0.03 -7.01
N LEU A 13 -6.37 -1.11 -7.57
CA LEU A 13 -7.81 -1.23 -7.80
C LEU A 13 -8.58 -1.30 -6.48
N PHE A 14 -8.04 -2.01 -5.49
CA PHE A 14 -8.59 -2.04 -4.13
C PHE A 14 -8.57 -0.65 -3.48
N LEU A 15 -7.43 0.05 -3.50
CA LEU A 15 -7.32 1.38 -2.92
C LEU A 15 -8.18 2.42 -3.65
N ALA A 16 -8.38 2.28 -4.97
CA ALA A 16 -9.29 3.13 -5.73
C ALA A 16 -10.76 2.92 -5.30
N ALA A 17 -11.16 1.66 -5.07
CA ALA A 17 -12.50 1.37 -4.55
C ALA A 17 -12.68 1.91 -3.13
N VAL A 18 -11.68 1.73 -2.26
CA VAL A 18 -11.67 2.32 -0.92
C VAL A 18 -11.78 3.83 -1.00
N ALA A 19 -11.00 4.49 -1.86
CA ALA A 19 -11.00 5.93 -2.04
C ALA A 19 -12.37 6.48 -2.48
N ALA A 20 -13.05 5.76 -3.38
CA ALA A 20 -14.40 6.14 -3.78
C ALA A 20 -15.37 6.09 -2.58
N VAL A 21 -15.34 4.99 -1.81
CA VAL A 21 -16.23 4.82 -0.65
C VAL A 21 -15.92 5.82 0.46
N SER A 22 -14.65 5.94 0.87
CA SER A 22 -14.23 6.87 1.92
C SER A 22 -14.40 8.32 1.49
N GLY A 23 -14.20 8.64 0.20
CA GLY A 23 -14.46 9.96 -0.36
C GLY A 23 -15.94 10.33 -0.26
N ILE A 24 -16.86 9.42 -0.61
CA ILE A 24 -18.31 9.64 -0.46
C ILE A 24 -18.68 9.89 1.02
N VAL A 25 -18.12 9.10 1.93
CA VAL A 25 -18.40 9.24 3.37
C VAL A 25 -17.84 10.55 3.90
N ALA A 26 -16.58 10.88 3.60
CA ALA A 26 -15.93 12.09 4.05
C ALA A 26 -16.51 13.35 3.40
N ALA A 27 -17.02 13.28 2.18
CA ALA A 27 -17.66 14.42 1.51
C ALA A 27 -18.92 14.89 2.25
N ARG A 28 -19.58 14.03 3.02
CA ARG A 28 -20.71 14.42 3.87
C ARG A 28 -20.29 15.33 5.03
N GLN A 29 -19.03 15.28 5.44
CA GLN A 29 -18.51 16.00 6.60
C GLN A 29 -17.59 17.17 6.19
N TYR A 30 -16.79 17.00 5.16
CA TYR A 30 -15.74 17.94 4.74
C TYR A 30 -15.99 18.56 3.36
N GLY A 31 -17.11 18.23 2.71
CA GLY A 31 -17.47 18.75 1.39
C GLY A 31 -16.72 18.08 0.23
N ASN A 32 -16.87 18.64 -0.98
CA ASN A 32 -16.36 18.02 -2.22
C ASN A 32 -14.82 17.86 -2.26
N GLY A 33 -14.07 18.64 -1.47
CA GLY A 33 -12.62 18.48 -1.36
C GLY A 33 -12.19 17.11 -0.84
N ALA A 34 -13.05 16.45 -0.05
CA ALA A 34 -12.77 15.13 0.51
C ALA A 34 -12.51 14.04 -0.55
N TYR A 35 -13.09 14.16 -1.75
CA TYR A 35 -12.81 13.23 -2.86
C TYR A 35 -11.34 13.32 -3.30
N LEU A 36 -10.83 14.55 -3.42
CA LEU A 36 -9.45 14.81 -3.82
C LEU A 36 -8.48 14.42 -2.69
N ALA A 37 -8.79 14.76 -1.45
CA ALA A 37 -8.01 14.32 -0.28
C ALA A 37 -7.94 12.78 -0.17
N SER A 38 -9.06 12.10 -0.45
CA SER A 38 -9.13 10.63 -0.45
C SER A 38 -8.31 10.02 -1.59
N ALA A 39 -8.41 10.58 -2.81
CA ALA A 39 -7.64 10.13 -3.96
C ALA A 39 -6.13 10.31 -3.76
N ILE A 40 -5.70 11.47 -3.22
CA ILE A 40 -4.28 11.73 -2.90
C ILE A 40 -3.80 10.73 -1.84
N SER A 41 -4.58 10.51 -0.78
CA SER A 41 -4.23 9.54 0.26
C SER A 41 -4.05 8.14 -0.32
N ALA A 42 -4.99 7.67 -1.14
CA ALA A 42 -4.91 6.38 -1.81
C ALA A 42 -3.69 6.28 -2.72
N LEU A 43 -3.40 7.32 -3.50
CA LEU A 43 -2.26 7.37 -4.40
C LEU A 43 -0.92 7.34 -3.64
N MET A 44 -0.82 8.04 -2.52
CA MET A 44 0.36 7.99 -1.66
C MET A 44 0.61 6.58 -1.12
N ILE A 45 -0.41 5.95 -0.53
CA ILE A 45 -0.29 4.59 0.01
C ILE A 45 0.03 3.58 -1.09
N TRP A 46 -0.63 3.68 -2.24
CA TRP A 46 -0.36 2.82 -3.39
C TRP A 46 1.07 2.98 -3.90
N SER A 47 1.57 4.21 -4.02
CA SER A 47 2.94 4.48 -4.51
C SER A 47 3.99 3.83 -3.61
N VAL A 48 3.77 3.91 -2.29
CA VAL A 48 4.67 3.31 -1.30
C VAL A 48 4.64 1.78 -1.35
N GLY A 49 3.44 1.19 -1.40
CA GLY A 49 3.28 -0.26 -1.55
C GLY A 49 3.89 -0.77 -2.85
N ALA A 50 3.68 -0.06 -3.95
CA ALA A 50 4.27 -0.38 -5.25
C ALA A 50 5.79 -0.32 -5.23
N LEU A 51 6.37 0.74 -4.67
CA LEU A 51 7.82 0.88 -4.52
C LEU A 51 8.40 -0.27 -3.69
N SER A 52 7.77 -0.59 -2.56
CA SER A 52 8.23 -1.69 -1.72
C SER A 52 8.18 -3.04 -2.42
N LEU A 53 7.11 -3.33 -3.17
CA LEU A 53 7.00 -4.57 -3.93
C LEU A 53 8.02 -4.62 -5.08
N LEU A 54 8.32 -3.48 -5.69
CA LEU A 54 9.33 -3.36 -6.74
C LEU A 54 10.73 -3.65 -6.20
N ILE A 55 11.10 -3.06 -5.06
CA ILE A 55 12.40 -3.28 -4.39
C ILE A 55 12.58 -4.77 -4.07
N VAL A 56 11.55 -5.43 -3.54
CA VAL A 56 11.59 -6.88 -3.27
C VAL A 56 11.70 -7.70 -4.56
N ALA A 57 11.01 -7.30 -5.63
CA ALA A 57 11.03 -8.02 -6.90
C ALA A 57 12.37 -7.91 -7.66
N LEU A 58 13.11 -6.82 -7.45
CA LEU A 58 14.42 -6.55 -8.07
C LEU A 58 15.57 -7.28 -7.35
N ALA A 59 15.38 -7.75 -6.12
CA ALA A 59 16.43 -8.40 -5.35
C ALA A 59 16.81 -9.79 -5.93
N PRO A 60 18.07 -10.00 -6.34
CA PRO A 60 18.50 -11.19 -7.07
C PRO A 60 18.68 -12.42 -6.16
N THR A 61 19.09 -12.24 -4.91
CA THR A 61 19.37 -13.34 -3.98
C THR A 61 18.27 -13.51 -2.91
N PRO A 62 18.07 -14.72 -2.36
CA PRO A 62 17.07 -14.97 -1.30
C PRO A 62 17.29 -14.10 -0.05
N GLN A 63 18.54 -13.92 0.40
CA GLN A 63 18.86 -13.03 1.52
C GLN A 63 18.62 -11.55 1.18
N ALA A 64 18.96 -11.11 -0.04
CA ALA A 64 18.66 -9.74 -0.46
C ALA A 64 17.15 -9.46 -0.51
N ARG A 65 16.31 -10.46 -0.81
CA ARG A 65 14.84 -10.32 -0.79
C ARG A 65 14.30 -10.11 0.61
N VAL A 66 14.86 -10.76 1.62
CA VAL A 66 14.48 -10.55 3.03
C VAL A 66 14.86 -9.14 3.47
N ASN A 67 16.10 -8.70 3.18
CA ASN A 67 16.54 -7.34 3.50
C ASN A 67 15.72 -6.27 2.75
N ALA A 68 15.40 -6.51 1.48
CA ALA A 68 14.52 -5.67 0.67
C ALA A 68 13.09 -5.62 1.24
N ALA A 69 12.57 -6.73 1.78
CA ALA A 69 11.25 -6.77 2.39
C ALA A 69 11.21 -5.97 3.70
N LEU A 70 12.26 -6.06 4.52
CA LEU A 70 12.42 -5.26 5.74
C LEU A 70 12.52 -3.77 5.42
N LEU A 71 13.34 -3.40 4.43
CA LEU A 71 13.47 -2.03 3.95
C LEU A 71 12.12 -1.52 3.41
N GLY A 72 11.42 -2.37 2.68
CA GLY A 72 10.07 -2.13 2.22
C GLY A 72 9.07 -1.85 3.34
N MET A 73 9.08 -2.65 4.41
CA MET A 73 8.27 -2.38 5.61
C MET A 73 8.62 -1.05 6.26
N LEU A 74 9.90 -0.69 6.29
CA LEU A 74 10.37 0.57 6.86
C LEU A 74 9.85 1.77 6.07
N ILE A 75 9.91 1.72 4.74
CA ILE A 75 9.33 2.77 3.87
C ILE A 75 7.81 2.86 4.07
N ARG A 76 7.11 1.72 4.13
CA ARG A 76 5.66 1.65 4.35
C ARG A 76 5.21 2.28 5.66
N MET A 77 6.04 2.25 6.70
CA MET A 77 5.73 2.87 7.99
C MET A 77 6.14 4.35 8.02
N ALA A 78 7.33 4.66 7.49
CA ALA A 78 7.90 6.00 7.57
C ALA A 78 7.11 7.03 6.75
N LEU A 79 6.71 6.69 5.52
CA LEU A 79 6.12 7.67 4.61
C LEU A 79 4.72 8.14 5.05
N PRO A 80 3.80 7.25 5.47
CA PRO A 80 2.51 7.67 6.05
C PRO A 80 2.68 8.46 7.34
N MET A 81 3.65 8.11 8.19
CA MET A 81 3.93 8.86 9.42
C MET A 81 4.42 10.27 9.14
N VAL A 82 5.34 10.43 8.18
CA VAL A 82 5.81 11.76 7.75
C VAL A 82 4.67 12.55 7.13
N ALA A 83 3.82 11.92 6.31
CA ALA A 83 2.67 12.58 5.71
C ALA A 83 1.66 13.07 6.77
N ILE A 84 1.34 12.24 7.76
CA ILE A 84 0.47 12.63 8.89
C ILE A 84 1.10 13.78 9.68
N ALA A 85 2.40 13.70 10.00
CA ALA A 85 3.09 14.76 10.73
C ALA A 85 3.14 16.08 9.93
N TYR A 86 3.30 16.00 8.61
CA TYR A 86 3.30 17.16 7.72
C TYR A 86 1.91 17.80 7.62
N PHE A 87 0.87 17.02 7.32
CA PHE A 87 -0.50 17.52 7.16
C PHE A 87 -1.16 17.92 8.48
N SER A 88 -0.72 17.39 9.63
CA SER A 88 -1.20 17.83 10.94
C SER A 88 -0.61 19.17 11.39
N LYS A 89 0.61 19.52 10.94
CA LYS A 89 1.27 20.78 11.28
C LYS A 89 1.10 21.88 10.24
N SER A 90 0.84 21.52 8.98
CA SER A 90 0.62 22.49 7.91
C SER A 90 -0.85 22.93 7.88
N ASN A 91 -1.09 24.24 7.80
CA ASN A 91 -2.42 24.82 7.51
C ASN A 91 -2.80 24.63 6.03
N HIS A 92 -2.51 23.46 5.46
CA HIS A 92 -2.76 23.17 4.06
C HIS A 92 -4.29 23.00 3.86
N PRO A 93 -4.88 23.48 2.75
CA PRO A 93 -6.32 23.34 2.48
C PRO A 93 -6.81 21.89 2.57
N LEU A 94 -5.99 20.92 2.14
CA LEU A 94 -6.25 19.48 2.29
C LEU A 94 -6.45 19.01 3.74
N ALA A 95 -5.85 19.69 4.73
CA ALA A 95 -6.06 19.37 6.14
C ALA A 95 -7.49 19.70 6.59
N ALA A 96 -8.07 20.79 6.09
CA ALA A 96 -9.48 21.14 6.32
C ALA A 96 -10.44 20.14 5.64
N GLU A 97 -9.98 19.45 4.59
CA GLU A 97 -10.74 18.43 3.86
C GLU A 97 -10.64 17.01 4.49
N GLY A 98 -10.00 16.89 5.65
CA GLY A 98 -9.94 15.63 6.40
C GLY A 98 -8.86 14.66 5.91
N ILE A 99 -7.84 15.13 5.17
CA ILE A 99 -6.79 14.26 4.60
C ILE A 99 -6.09 13.40 5.65
N VAL A 100 -5.87 13.90 6.87
CA VAL A 100 -5.18 13.16 7.94
C VAL A 100 -5.97 11.89 8.31
N GLY A 101 -7.28 12.02 8.52
CA GLY A 101 -8.14 10.88 8.84
C GLY A 101 -8.24 9.90 7.67
N LEU A 102 -8.36 10.41 6.45
CA LEU A 102 -8.39 9.60 5.24
C LEU A 102 -7.07 8.84 5.04
N LEU A 103 -5.92 9.46 5.31
CA LEU A 103 -4.60 8.84 5.18
C LEU A 103 -4.46 7.67 6.16
N VAL A 104 -4.96 7.81 7.40
CA VAL A 104 -5.00 6.71 8.37
C VAL A 104 -5.89 5.57 7.89
N VAL A 105 -7.09 5.87 7.38
CA VAL A 105 -8.02 4.84 6.88
C VAL A 105 -7.42 4.06 5.70
N HIS A 106 -6.88 4.77 4.71
CA HIS A 106 -6.25 4.14 3.55
C HIS A 106 -4.99 3.38 3.93
N TYR A 107 -4.22 3.89 4.89
CA TYR A 107 -3.03 3.21 5.38
C TYR A 107 -3.39 1.86 6.03
N LEU A 108 -4.37 1.83 6.94
CA LEU A 108 -4.77 0.59 7.61
C LEU A 108 -5.34 -0.43 6.63
N LEU A 109 -6.23 0.00 5.73
CA LEU A 109 -6.81 -0.89 4.72
C LEU A 109 -5.77 -1.37 3.71
N GLY A 110 -4.87 -0.48 3.28
CA GLY A 110 -3.75 -0.79 2.40
C GLY A 110 -2.80 -1.81 3.04
N LEU A 111 -2.45 -1.62 4.31
CA LEU A 111 -1.61 -2.54 5.07
C LEU A 111 -2.21 -3.96 5.12
N VAL A 112 -3.51 -4.08 5.41
CA VAL A 112 -4.20 -5.37 5.46
C VAL A 112 -4.22 -6.03 4.09
N ALA A 113 -4.60 -5.29 3.04
CA ALA A 113 -4.65 -5.82 1.68
C ALA A 113 -3.27 -6.28 1.21
N GLU A 114 -2.23 -5.48 1.45
CA GLU A 114 -0.87 -5.76 1.04
C GLU A 114 -0.26 -6.94 1.81
N THR A 115 -0.60 -7.08 3.09
CA THR A 115 -0.22 -8.24 3.91
C THR A 115 -0.87 -9.52 3.38
N LEU A 116 -2.17 -9.49 3.07
CA LEU A 116 -2.88 -10.64 2.49
C LEU A 116 -2.30 -11.04 1.12
N LEU A 117 -2.02 -10.06 0.25
CA LEU A 117 -1.40 -10.28 -1.06
C LEU A 117 0.00 -10.88 -0.90
N SER A 118 0.80 -10.37 0.05
CA SER A 118 2.14 -10.87 0.34
C SER A 118 2.11 -12.31 0.86
N VAL A 119 1.19 -12.65 1.77
CA VAL A 119 1.01 -14.03 2.26
C VAL A 119 0.61 -14.96 1.12
N ARG A 120 -0.34 -14.57 0.26
CA ARG A 120 -0.75 -15.40 -0.90
C ARG A 120 0.38 -15.59 -1.91
N LEU A 121 1.22 -14.58 -2.11
CA LEU A 121 2.38 -14.67 -3.01
C LEU A 121 3.42 -15.67 -2.48
N THR A 122 3.67 -15.65 -1.17
CA THR A 122 4.59 -16.57 -0.49
C THR A 122 4.05 -18.00 -0.47
N LEU A 123 2.75 -18.20 -0.19
CA LEU A 123 2.11 -19.53 -0.22
C LEU A 123 2.13 -20.15 -1.63
N ALA A 124 1.84 -19.36 -2.66
CA ALA A 124 1.88 -19.83 -4.06
C ALA A 124 3.29 -20.16 -4.55
N ALA A 125 4.33 -19.57 -3.95
CA ALA A 125 5.72 -19.95 -4.19
C ALA A 125 6.07 -21.27 -3.47
N ASN A 126 5.57 -21.45 -2.25
CA ASN A 126 5.86 -22.62 -1.42
C ASN A 126 5.19 -23.90 -1.95
N LEU A 127 4.00 -23.82 -2.55
CA LEU A 127 3.33 -24.96 -3.22
C LEU A 127 4.06 -25.45 -4.48
N LYS A 128 4.95 -24.65 -5.06
CA LYS A 128 5.70 -25.01 -6.26
C LYS A 128 6.99 -25.79 -5.96
N LEU A 129 7.41 -25.84 -4.69
CA LEU A 129 8.66 -26.45 -4.24
C LEU A 129 8.58 -27.89 -3.69
N PRO A 130 7.46 -28.48 -3.21
CA PRO A 130 7.50 -29.81 -2.61
C PRO A 130 7.40 -30.95 -3.63
N MET A 131 7.15 -30.68 -4.92
CA MET A 131 7.05 -31.73 -5.95
C MET A 131 8.28 -31.82 -6.85
N ALA A 132 9.20 -30.86 -6.83
CA ALA A 132 10.39 -30.90 -7.69
C ALA A 132 11.56 -31.67 -7.07
N THR A 133 11.53 -31.95 -5.76
CA THR A 133 12.59 -32.66 -5.02
C THR A 133 12.21 -34.10 -4.64
N ALA A 134 11.05 -34.60 -5.09
CA ALA A 134 10.59 -35.96 -4.80
C ALA A 134 10.81 -36.94 -5.98
N ALA A 135 11.64 -36.56 -6.96
CA ALA A 135 12.04 -37.38 -8.09
C ALA A 135 13.57 -37.37 -8.22
N SER A 136 14.24 -38.04 -7.29
CA SER A 136 15.66 -38.43 -7.39
C SER A 136 15.76 -39.92 -7.09
#